data_AF-A0A4U9ZBL6-F1
#
_entry.id   AF-A0A4U9ZBL6-F1
#
_cell.length_a   1.000
_cell.length_b   1.000
_cell.length_c   1.000
_cell.angle_alpha   90.00
_cell.angle_beta   90.00
_cell.angle_gamma   90.00
#
_symmetry.space_group_name_H-M   'P 1'
#
loop_
_entity.id
_entity.type
_entity.pdbx_description
1 polymer ?
#
loop_
_entity_poly.entity_id
_entity_poly.type
_entity_poly.pdbx_seq_one_letter_code
_entity_poly.pdbx_strand_id
1 'polypeptide(L)'
;MKKEYYLYVGGQKVKVSEDIYKVYWREREHEKYLEQVDRKNHLLFFLSLDQDGHFSDNIIDESVDVEKIVETQIMIETVRNAI
;
A
#
# COMPACT_ATOMS: atom_id res chain seq x y z
N MET A 1 20.53 -39.77 -11.51
CA MET A 1 19.65 -39.68 -10.32
C MET A 1 18.38 -38.93 -10.70
N LYS A 2 17.20 -39.45 -10.38
CA LYS A 2 15.94 -38.71 -10.61
C LYS A 2 15.82 -37.64 -9.52
N LYS A 3 15.76 -36.36 -9.91
CA LYS A 3 15.49 -35.26 -8.99
C LYS A 3 14.02 -35.31 -8.58
N GLU A 4 13.75 -35.14 -7.30
CA GLU A 4 12.39 -35.02 -6.76
C GLU A 4 12.10 -33.56 -6.44
N TYR A 5 10.92 -33.09 -6.83
CA TYR A 5 10.50 -31.71 -6.65
C TYR A 5 9.36 -31.62 -5.63
N TYR A 6 9.38 -30.57 -4.82
CA TYR A 6 8.44 -30.38 -3.73
C TYR A 6 7.99 -28.92 -3.64
N LEU A 7 6.74 -28.71 -3.29
CA LEU A 7 6.15 -27.40 -2.98
C LEU A 7 5.49 -27.43 -1.59
N TYR A 8 5.42 -26.29 -0.92
CA TYR A 8 4.73 -26.15 0.36
C TYR A 8 3.37 -25.50 0.15
N VAL A 9 2.29 -26.18 0.55
CA VAL A 9 0.92 -25.68 0.45
C VAL A 9 0.29 -25.76 1.84
N GLY A 10 -0.10 -24.62 2.41
CA GLY A 10 -0.65 -24.57 3.78
C GLY A 10 0.28 -25.16 4.85
N GLY A 11 1.60 -25.04 4.66
CA GLY A 11 2.62 -25.62 5.56
C GLY A 11 2.93 -27.10 5.32
N GLN A 12 2.21 -27.79 4.45
CA GLN A 12 2.47 -29.20 4.12
C GLN A 12 3.37 -29.32 2.89
N LYS A 13 4.33 -30.25 2.95
CA LYS A 13 5.26 -30.54 1.85
C LYS A 13 4.62 -31.54 0.87
N VAL A 14 4.33 -31.08 -0.33
CA VAL A 14 3.69 -31.86 -1.41
C VAL A 14 4.72 -32.16 -2.49
N LYS A 15 4.83 -33.42 -2.92
CA LYS A 15 5.68 -33.84 -4.04
C LYS A 15 4.99 -33.50 -5.36
N VAL A 16 5.73 -32.89 -6.29
CA VAL A 16 5.20 -32.42 -7.58
C VAL A 16 6.07 -32.87 -8.74
N SER A 17 5.53 -32.77 -9.96
CA SER A 17 6.33 -32.94 -11.18
C SER A 17 7.25 -31.75 -11.39
N GLU A 18 8.32 -31.96 -12.18
CA GLU A 18 9.25 -30.90 -12.55
C GLU A 18 8.57 -29.73 -13.27
N ASP A 19 7.60 -30.02 -14.15
CA ASP A 19 6.88 -29.00 -14.91
C ASP A 19 6.06 -28.10 -13.99
N ILE A 20 5.35 -28.67 -13.02
CA ILE A 20 4.58 -27.91 -12.03
C ILE A 20 5.52 -27.04 -11.18
N TYR A 21 6.67 -27.60 -10.77
CA TYR A 21 7.66 -26.86 -9.99
C TYR A 21 8.20 -25.65 -10.75
N LYS A 22 8.51 -25.81 -12.04
CA LYS A 22 9.03 -24.73 -12.90
C LYS A 22 7.98 -23.64 -13.12
N VAL A 23 6.73 -24.03 -13.39
CA VAL A 23 5.63 -23.06 -13.57
C VAL A 23 5.40 -22.28 -12.27
N TYR A 24 5.29 -22.97 -11.13
CA TYR A 24 5.11 -22.31 -9.84
C TYR A 24 6.18 -21.24 -9.58
N TRP A 25 7.45 -21.59 -9.80
CA TRP A 25 8.54 -20.63 -9.56
C TRP A 25 8.54 -19.48 -10.55
N ARG A 26 8.20 -19.71 -11.82
CA ARG A 26 8.07 -18.64 -12.81
C ARG A 26 7.01 -17.62 -12.40
N GLU A 27 5.84 -18.08 -11.99
CA GLU A 27 4.77 -17.20 -11.51
C GLU A 27 5.21 -16.44 -10.24
N ARG A 28 5.86 -17.14 -9.31
CA ARG A 28 6.39 -16.53 -8.07
C ARG A 28 7.46 -15.45 -8.33
N GLU A 29 8.30 -15.63 -9.32
CA GLU A 29 9.28 -14.60 -9.70
C GLU A 29 8.64 -13.45 -10.46
N HIS A 30 7.64 -13.73 -11.29
CA HIS A 30 6.88 -12.70 -11.99
C HIS A 30 6.13 -11.77 -11.03
N GLU A 31 5.47 -12.33 -10.01
CA GLU A 31 4.78 -11.57 -8.96
C GLU A 31 5.74 -10.65 -8.20
N LYS A 32 6.93 -11.17 -7.83
CA LYS A 32 7.97 -10.35 -7.19
C LYS A 32 8.48 -9.22 -8.09
N TYR A 33 8.60 -9.47 -9.39
CA TYR A 33 9.01 -8.44 -10.34
C TYR A 33 7.96 -7.32 -10.42
N LEU A 34 6.67 -7.68 -10.50
CA LEU A 34 5.58 -6.70 -10.49
C LEU A 34 5.59 -5.85 -9.22
N GLU A 35 5.76 -6.48 -8.05
CA GLU A 35 5.86 -5.75 -6.77
C GLU A 35 7.04 -4.75 -6.78
N GLN A 36 8.19 -5.12 -7.35
CA GLN A 36 9.32 -4.19 -7.48
C GLN A 36 9.02 -3.03 -8.43
N VAL A 37 8.34 -3.30 -9.54
CA VAL A 37 7.93 -2.27 -10.51
C VAL A 37 6.94 -1.29 -9.86
N ASP A 38 5.96 -1.79 -9.13
CA ASP A 38 4.96 -0.97 -8.44
C ASP A 38 5.63 -0.06 -7.39
N ARG A 39 6.52 -0.62 -6.56
CA ARG A 39 7.30 0.16 -5.58
C ARG A 39 8.16 1.25 -6.24
N LYS A 40 8.80 0.94 -7.37
CA LYS A 40 9.61 1.92 -8.12
C LYS A 40 8.78 3.07 -8.67
N ASN A 41 7.55 2.79 -9.08
CA ASN A 41 6.63 3.80 -9.61
C ASN A 41 5.82 4.50 -8.50
N HIS A 42 6.11 4.25 -7.23
CA HIS A 42 5.34 4.75 -6.09
C HIS A 42 3.84 4.41 -6.17
N LEU A 43 3.50 3.32 -6.84
CA LEU A 43 2.15 2.74 -6.88
C LEU A 43 1.96 1.91 -5.61
N LEU A 44 1.80 2.62 -4.50
CA LEU A 44 1.53 2.02 -3.21
C LEU A 44 0.04 1.69 -3.10
N PHE A 45 -0.29 0.50 -2.61
CA PHE A 45 -1.66 0.19 -2.21
C PHE A 45 -2.06 1.14 -1.08
N PHE A 46 -3.30 1.63 -1.07
CA PHE A 46 -3.83 2.47 0.02
C PHE A 46 -3.61 1.84 1.40
N LEU A 47 -3.72 0.52 1.50
CA LEU A 47 -3.43 -0.25 2.72
C LEU A 47 -2.01 -0.10 3.26
N SER A 48 -1.02 0.19 2.42
CA SER A 48 0.37 0.40 2.90
C SER A 48 0.57 1.73 3.62
N LEU A 49 -0.36 2.67 3.48
CA LEU A 49 -0.40 3.93 4.22
C LEU A 49 -1.18 3.82 5.54
N ASP A 50 -1.87 2.70 5.75
CA ASP A 50 -2.61 2.43 6.98
C ASP A 50 -1.69 1.72 7.99
N GLN A 51 -1.03 2.49 8.84
CA GLN A 51 -0.03 1.97 9.78
C GLN A 51 -0.64 1.40 11.07
N ASP A 52 -1.82 1.91 11.46
CA ASP A 52 -2.41 1.72 12.79
C ASP A 52 -3.95 1.60 12.76
N GLY A 53 -4.57 1.54 11.58
CA GLY A 53 -6.02 1.54 11.40
C GLY A 53 -6.62 2.94 11.23
N HIS A 54 -5.79 3.99 11.26
CA HIS A 54 -6.19 5.40 11.12
C HIS A 54 -5.65 6.01 9.82
N PHE A 55 -6.01 5.42 8.67
CA PHE A 55 -5.60 5.88 7.33
C PHE A 55 -5.76 7.39 7.09
N SER A 56 -6.90 7.99 7.47
CA SER A 56 -7.19 9.41 7.24
C SER A 56 -6.18 10.33 7.93
N ASP A 57 -5.71 9.94 9.11
CA ASP A 57 -4.75 10.71 9.90
C ASP A 57 -3.34 10.60 9.31
N ASN A 58 -3.01 9.46 8.69
CA ASN A 58 -1.71 9.22 8.04
C ASN A 58 -1.51 10.00 6.72
N ILE A 59 -2.58 10.55 6.12
CA ILE A 59 -2.53 11.30 4.86
C ILE A 59 -2.90 12.78 5.00
N ILE A 60 -3.13 13.24 6.22
CA ILE A 60 -3.55 14.63 6.47
C ILE A 60 -2.45 15.61 6.06
N ASP A 61 -2.84 16.68 5.39
CA ASP A 61 -1.90 17.76 5.05
C ASP A 61 -1.78 18.72 6.25
N GLU A 62 -0.71 18.54 7.02
CA GLU A 62 -0.40 19.39 8.18
C GLU A 62 0.09 20.80 7.78
N SER A 63 0.33 21.06 6.49
CA SER A 63 0.82 22.38 6.03
C SER A 63 -0.30 23.43 5.94
N VAL A 64 -1.57 23.00 5.89
CA VAL A 64 -2.73 23.88 5.78
C VAL A 64 -3.60 23.77 7.03
N ASP A 65 -3.63 24.84 7.81
CA ASP A 65 -4.50 24.98 8.97
C ASP A 65 -5.85 25.58 8.55
N VAL A 66 -6.81 24.70 8.25
CA VAL A 66 -8.16 25.08 7.81
C VAL A 66 -8.92 25.80 8.92
N GLU A 67 -8.74 25.40 10.17
CA GLU A 67 -9.42 26.00 11.33
C GLU A 67 -9.05 27.48 11.44
N LYS A 68 -7.75 27.78 11.41
CA LYS A 68 -7.25 29.16 11.46
C LYS A 68 -7.71 30.02 10.27
N ILE A 69 -7.80 29.43 9.07
CA ILE A 69 -8.31 30.14 7.88
C ILE A 69 -9.78 30.54 8.10
N VAL A 70 -10.60 29.62 8.58
CA VAL A 70 -12.03 29.86 8.85
C VAL A 70 -12.20 30.88 9.98
N GLU A 71 -11.45 30.76 11.07
CA GLU A 71 -11.46 31.74 12.17
C GLU A 71 -11.13 33.16 11.67
N THR A 72 -10.07 33.29 10.87
CA THR A 72 -9.65 34.57 10.30
C THR A 72 -10.74 35.15 9.40
N GLN A 73 -11.40 34.32 8.60
CA GLN A 73 -12.50 34.76 7.74
C GLN A 73 -13.69 35.27 8.57
N ILE A 74 -14.09 34.55 9.61
CA ILE A 74 -15.18 34.96 10.52
C ILE A 74 -14.84 36.31 11.18
N MET A 75 -13.60 36.51 11.63
CA MET A 75 -13.16 37.79 12.19
C MET A 75 -13.26 38.94 11.19
N ILE A 76 -12.81 38.73 9.94
CA ILE A 76 -12.90 39.73 8.87
C ILE A 76 -14.36 40.09 8.57
N GLU A 77 -15.25 39.10 8.49
CA GLU A 77 -16.69 39.32 8.27
C GLU A 77 -17.32 40.10 9.43
N THR A 78 -16.95 39.78 10.67
CA THR A 78 -17.43 40.48 11.86
C THR A 78 -17.04 41.96 11.83
N VAL A 79 -15.79 42.27 11.46
CA VAL A 79 -15.31 43.65 11.32
C VAL A 79 -16.04 44.36 10.17
N ARG A 80 -16.22 43.70 9.03
CA ARG A 80 -16.94 44.29 7.88
C ARG A 80 -18.39 44.64 8.21
N ASN A 81 -19.07 43.82 9.00
CA ASN A 81 -20.44 44.07 9.42
C ASN A 81 -20.54 45.20 10.47
N ALA A 82 -19.44 45.56 11.13
CA ALA A 82 -19.38 46.59 12.15
C ALA A 82 -19.05 48.00 11.61
N ILE A 83 -18.68 48.12 10.33
CA ILE A 83 -18.39 49.37 9.62
C ILE A 83 -19.55 49.68 8.67
#